data_AF-A0A4Q9YPG4-F1
#
_entry.id   AF-A0A4Q9YPG4-F1
#
_cell.length_a   1.000
_cell.length_b   1.000
_cell.length_c   1.000
_cell.angle_alpha   90.00
_cell.angle_beta   90.00
_cell.angle_gamma   90.00
#
_symmetry.space_group_name_H-M   'P 1'
#
loop_
_entity.id
_entity.type
_entity.pdbx_description
1 polymer ?
#
loop_
_entity_poly.entity_id
_entity_poly.type
_entity_poly.pdbx_seq_one_letter_code
_entity_poly.pdbx_strand_id
1 'polypeptide(L)'
;MIKKLILLLLLIVTASCSSNKAVVRMTKPDPRKTNAPVVQRTKRPIYTPQNKKQSEVAESQKKTTSTNENRSNSTVVLEATTRVKVTTQMVLDYIDKYKDVAKDNMVRTKIPASVTLGQAILESGAGTGPLSVQANNHFGIKCHKEWDGPSISYTDDEENECFRKYQDPSESFRDHSYFLTSRPRYSPLFQLGQDDYAAWAKGLKNAGYATDPKYPEKLIALIERYQLSKYDAEVLGKPFVAPVTITKKEIVYNDDVSTYTVVKGDTLYSISKRFNITVEELKKKNNMTDNTLSLGQSIIVK
;
A
#
# COMPACT_ATOMS: atom_id res chain seq x y z
N MET A 1 -15.42 -50.46 -20.66
CA MET A 1 -15.13 -51.87 -20.34
C MET A 1 -14.31 -52.41 -21.51
N ILE A 2 -13.10 -52.96 -21.39
CA ILE A 2 -12.41 -53.63 -20.28
C ILE A 2 -10.93 -53.20 -20.23
N LYS A 3 -10.37 -53.03 -19.02
CA LYS A 3 -8.92 -52.93 -18.80
C LYS A 3 -8.29 -54.33 -18.82
N LYS A 4 -7.01 -54.41 -19.19
CA LYS A 4 -6.05 -55.55 -19.12
C LYS A 4 -5.70 -56.16 -20.49
N LEU A 5 -4.61 -55.68 -21.08
CA LEU A 5 -3.61 -56.59 -21.63
C LEU A 5 -2.29 -56.27 -20.93
N ILE A 6 -1.71 -57.28 -20.29
CA ILE A 6 -0.62 -57.17 -19.33
C ILE A 6 0.66 -57.68 -19.99
N LEU A 7 1.69 -56.84 -19.99
CA LEU A 7 3.10 -57.16 -19.73
C LEU A 7 3.72 -58.42 -20.42
N LEU A 8 4.49 -58.19 -21.47
CA LEU A 8 5.75 -58.89 -21.77
C LEU A 8 6.70 -57.81 -22.34
N LEU A 9 7.87 -57.52 -21.73
CA LEU A 9 9.15 -58.22 -21.93
C LEU A 9 9.44 -58.51 -23.43
N LEU A 10 10.60 -58.20 -24.00
CA LEU A 10 11.82 -57.49 -23.57
C LEU A 10 12.63 -57.17 -24.86
N LEU A 11 13.77 -56.46 -24.79
CA LEU A 11 14.82 -56.40 -25.84
C LEU A 11 14.43 -55.88 -27.25
N ILE A 12 14.83 -54.64 -27.57
CA ILE A 12 15.88 -54.37 -28.58
C ILE A 12 16.74 -53.22 -28.05
N VAL A 13 18.07 -53.36 -28.12
CA VAL A 13 19.05 -52.40 -27.57
C VAL A 13 19.98 -51.90 -28.68
N THR A 14 20.35 -50.62 -28.59
CA THR A 14 21.42 -49.90 -29.32
C THR A 14 21.39 -49.81 -30.85
N ALA A 15 21.08 -48.59 -31.32
CA ALA A 15 21.85 -47.93 -32.38
C ALA A 15 22.20 -46.50 -31.90
N SER A 16 23.38 -46.34 -31.30
CA SER A 16 23.81 -45.05 -30.71
C SER A 16 24.37 -44.11 -31.78
N CYS A 17 23.67 -43.03 -32.09
CA CYS A 17 24.26 -41.92 -32.85
C CYS A 17 25.17 -41.09 -31.93
N SER A 18 26.44 -40.98 -32.33
CA SER A 18 27.44 -40.14 -31.63
C SER A 18 27.11 -38.66 -31.76
N SER A 19 27.17 -37.93 -30.64
CA SER A 19 27.25 -36.47 -30.66
C SER A 19 28.39 -36.01 -29.75
N ASN A 20 29.45 -35.49 -30.37
CA ASN A 20 30.59 -34.93 -29.64
C ASN A 20 30.16 -33.62 -28.96
N LYS A 21 30.12 -33.61 -27.63
CA LYS A 21 30.11 -32.38 -26.83
C LYS A 21 31.43 -32.29 -26.05
N ALA A 22 32.14 -31.18 -26.25
CA ALA A 22 33.40 -30.93 -25.57
C ALA A 22 33.20 -30.79 -24.05
N VAL A 23 33.98 -31.55 -23.28
CA VAL A 23 33.97 -31.48 -21.81
C VAL A 23 34.87 -30.32 -21.37
N VAL A 24 34.26 -29.21 -20.94
CA VAL A 24 34.99 -28.11 -20.30
C VAL A 24 35.37 -28.54 -18.88
N ARG A 25 36.63 -28.93 -18.69
CA ARG A 25 37.20 -29.36 -17.42
C ARG A 25 37.47 -28.13 -16.53
N MET A 26 36.51 -27.75 -15.70
CA MET A 26 36.70 -26.71 -14.68
C MET A 26 37.69 -27.17 -13.60
N THR A 27 38.90 -26.62 -13.59
CA THR A 27 39.86 -26.74 -12.49
C THR A 27 39.43 -25.87 -11.31
N LYS A 28 39.45 -26.42 -10.08
CA LYS A 28 39.22 -25.64 -8.86
C LYS A 28 40.30 -24.54 -8.72
N PRO A 29 39.99 -23.33 -8.22
CA PRO A 29 41.00 -22.31 -7.93
C PRO A 29 41.91 -22.73 -6.77
N ASP A 30 43.21 -22.47 -6.89
CA ASP A 30 44.20 -22.62 -5.82
C ASP A 30 44.09 -21.44 -4.82
N PRO A 31 43.83 -21.68 -3.52
CA PRO A 31 43.72 -20.63 -2.53
C PRO A 31 45.10 -20.17 -2.03
N ARG A 32 45.92 -19.55 -2.90
CA ARG A 32 47.13 -18.84 -2.47
C ARG A 32 47.61 -17.77 -3.47
N LYS A 33 47.73 -16.53 -2.96
CA LYS A 33 48.33 -15.32 -3.56
C LYS A 33 47.53 -14.60 -4.67
N THR A 34 46.75 -13.60 -4.27
CA THR A 34 46.63 -12.33 -5.00
C THR A 34 46.83 -11.16 -4.04
N ASN A 35 47.79 -10.27 -4.34
CA ASN A 35 47.99 -9.03 -3.58
C ASN A 35 47.03 -7.98 -4.13
N ALA A 36 46.02 -7.58 -3.36
CA ALA A 36 45.11 -6.49 -3.71
C ALA A 36 45.61 -5.16 -3.13
N PRO A 37 45.49 -4.03 -3.86
CA PRO A 37 45.90 -2.72 -3.35
C PRO A 37 44.97 -2.22 -2.24
N VAL A 38 45.57 -1.60 -1.22
CA VAL A 38 44.84 -1.05 -0.06
C VAL A 38 44.07 0.20 -0.47
N VAL A 39 42.76 0.08 -0.65
CA VAL A 39 41.86 1.23 -0.77
C VAL A 39 41.52 1.73 0.64
N GLN A 40 41.98 2.94 0.97
CA GLN A 40 41.75 3.56 2.28
C GLN A 40 40.25 3.86 2.49
N ARG A 41 39.68 3.28 3.55
CA ARG A 41 38.28 3.47 3.93
C ARG A 41 38.12 4.78 4.71
N THR A 42 37.78 5.86 4.02
CA THR A 42 37.45 7.14 4.66
C THR A 42 36.22 6.99 5.56
N LYS A 43 36.41 7.21 6.87
CA LYS A 43 35.32 7.20 7.85
C LYS A 43 34.42 8.41 7.62
N ARG A 44 33.13 8.20 7.35
CA ARG A 44 32.13 9.28 7.48
C ARG A 44 31.88 9.54 8.98
N PRO A 45 31.72 10.81 9.41
CA PRO A 45 31.68 11.14 10.83
C PRO A 45 30.39 10.67 11.52
N ILE A 46 30.55 10.30 12.79
CA ILE A 46 29.47 9.99 13.72
C ILE A 46 28.82 11.32 14.14
N TYR A 47 27.51 11.46 13.93
CA TYR A 47 26.76 12.61 14.45
C TYR A 47 26.40 12.37 15.92
N THR A 48 27.05 13.11 16.81
CA THR A 48 26.76 13.12 18.25
C THR A 48 25.98 14.39 18.58
N PRO A 49 24.74 14.33 19.11
CA PRO A 49 24.02 15.52 19.49
C PRO A 49 24.67 16.18 20.72
N GLN A 50 25.19 17.40 20.56
CA GLN A 50 25.71 18.17 21.69
C GLN A 50 24.58 18.82 22.50
N ASN A 51 24.67 18.66 23.82
CA ASN A 51 23.78 19.25 24.81
C ASN A 51 24.38 20.58 25.30
N LYS A 52 23.60 21.68 25.34
CA LYS A 52 24.08 22.99 25.81
C LYS A 52 22.98 23.81 26.52
N LYS A 53 23.12 23.96 27.84
CA LYS A 53 22.73 25.19 28.59
C LYS A 53 23.74 26.31 28.20
N GLN A 54 23.55 27.63 28.36
CA GLN A 54 22.58 28.53 29.01
C GLN A 54 22.70 29.92 28.26
N SER A 55 22.00 31.04 28.49
CA SER A 55 21.14 31.58 29.56
C SER A 55 20.04 32.51 28.99
N GLU A 56 19.28 33.17 29.87
CA GLU A 56 18.29 34.22 29.58
C GLU A 56 18.90 35.53 29.04
N VAL A 57 18.16 36.24 28.18
CA VAL A 57 17.95 37.70 28.23
C VAL A 57 16.49 37.96 27.82
N ALA A 58 15.80 38.85 28.55
CA ALA A 58 14.41 39.23 28.25
C ALA A 58 14.34 40.64 27.64
N GLU A 59 13.49 40.84 26.63
CA GLU A 59 12.72 42.08 26.48
C GLU A 59 11.42 41.84 25.69
N SER A 60 10.58 42.87 25.58
CA SER A 60 9.11 42.81 25.55
C SER A 60 8.46 42.98 24.16
N GLN A 61 7.12 42.89 24.15
CA GLN A 61 6.16 43.19 23.09
C GLN A 61 5.94 42.06 22.05
N LYS A 62 4.73 41.77 21.55
CA LYS A 62 3.42 42.44 21.73
C LYS A 62 2.27 41.42 21.67
N LYS A 63 1.22 41.67 22.45
CA LYS A 63 -0.01 40.84 22.54
C LYS A 63 -0.85 40.96 21.27
N THR A 64 -1.07 39.86 20.56
CA THR A 64 -2.13 39.75 19.53
C THR A 64 -2.88 38.43 19.71
N THR A 65 -4.20 38.56 19.81
CA THR A 65 -5.21 37.56 20.18
C THR A 65 -5.10 36.21 19.48
N SER A 66 -4.98 35.13 20.26
CA SER A 66 -5.15 33.76 19.78
C SER A 66 -6.62 33.46 19.49
N THR A 67 -6.97 33.25 18.22
CA THR A 67 -8.22 32.57 17.85
C THR A 67 -8.03 31.06 17.91
N ASN A 68 -8.72 30.40 18.84
CA ASN A 68 -8.71 28.94 18.97
C ASN A 68 -9.43 28.28 17.79
N GLU A 69 -8.69 27.71 16.84
CA GLU A 69 -9.26 26.82 15.84
C GLU A 69 -9.49 25.41 16.44
N ASN A 70 -10.75 25.11 16.75
CA ASN A 70 -11.19 23.79 17.16
C ASN A 70 -11.12 22.81 15.97
N ARG A 71 -9.97 22.14 15.81
CA ARG A 71 -9.76 21.07 14.81
C ARG A 71 -10.63 19.84 15.12
N SER A 72 -11.87 19.85 14.61
CA SER A 72 -12.84 18.76 14.79
C SER A 72 -12.43 17.51 14.01
N ASN A 73 -11.71 16.58 14.67
CA ASN A 73 -11.37 15.27 14.13
C ASN A 73 -12.61 14.40 13.86
N SER A 74 -13.18 14.47 12.65
CA SER A 74 -14.17 13.50 12.16
C SER A 74 -13.56 12.10 12.10
N THR A 75 -13.98 11.24 13.03
CA THR A 75 -13.49 9.86 13.16
C THR A 75 -14.21 8.91 12.19
N VAL A 76 -13.74 8.84 10.95
CA VAL A 76 -14.23 7.84 9.97
C VAL A 76 -13.64 6.48 10.33
N VAL A 77 -14.39 5.66 11.07
CA VAL A 77 -13.98 4.28 11.39
C VAL A 77 -13.85 3.49 10.09
N LEU A 78 -12.61 3.28 9.62
CA LEU A 78 -12.30 2.21 8.70
C LEU A 78 -12.32 0.90 9.48
N GLU A 79 -13.10 -0.07 9.01
CA GLU A 79 -13.00 -1.46 9.42
C GLU A 79 -11.79 -2.09 8.69
N ALA A 80 -10.59 -1.70 9.15
CA ALA A 80 -9.34 -2.33 8.76
C ALA A 80 -9.30 -3.80 9.24
N THR A 81 -8.48 -4.64 8.62
CA THR A 81 -8.28 -6.03 9.10
C THR A 81 -7.67 -6.01 10.50
N THR A 82 -6.72 -5.10 10.74
CA THR A 82 -6.36 -4.66 12.10
C THR A 82 -7.52 -3.93 12.76
N ARG A 83 -7.94 -4.35 13.96
CA ARG A 83 -9.10 -3.82 14.72
C ARG A 83 -8.88 -2.41 15.31
N VAL A 84 -8.40 -1.45 14.52
CA VAL A 84 -8.01 -0.10 14.94
C VAL A 84 -8.89 0.97 14.29
N LYS A 85 -9.34 1.94 15.08
CA LYS A 85 -10.08 3.12 14.59
C LYS A 85 -9.09 4.18 14.12
N VAL A 86 -9.08 4.45 12.82
CA VAL A 86 -8.27 5.52 12.20
C VAL A 86 -9.14 6.72 11.81
N THR A 87 -8.54 7.89 11.62
CA THR A 87 -9.22 9.07 11.06
C THR A 87 -8.86 9.24 9.58
N THR A 88 -9.68 10.01 8.84
CA THR A 88 -9.36 10.40 7.45
C THR A 88 -8.00 11.10 7.36
N GLN A 89 -7.66 11.95 8.34
CA GLN A 89 -6.36 12.64 8.35
C GLN A 89 -5.20 11.65 8.47
N MET A 90 -5.28 10.68 9.38
CA MET A 90 -4.23 9.66 9.55
C MET A 90 -4.01 8.86 8.26
N VAL A 91 -5.08 8.57 7.51
CA VAL A 91 -4.99 7.89 6.22
C VAL A 91 -4.34 8.79 5.15
N LEU A 92 -4.70 10.08 5.10
CA LEU A 92 -4.07 11.05 4.19
C LEU A 92 -2.58 11.26 4.49
N ASP A 93 -2.20 11.39 5.76
CA ASP A 93 -0.81 11.51 6.20
C ASP A 93 0.00 10.25 5.84
N TYR A 94 -0.61 9.06 6.01
CA TYR A 94 -0.02 7.80 5.60
C TYR A 94 0.18 7.69 4.07
N ILE A 95 -0.83 8.11 3.30
CA ILE A 95 -0.74 8.16 1.83
C ILE A 95 0.40 9.10 1.41
N ASP A 96 0.46 10.31 1.97
CA ASP A 96 1.50 11.28 1.61
C ASP A 96 2.91 10.74 1.90
N LYS A 97 3.08 10.09 3.06
CA LYS A 97 4.35 9.49 3.49
C LYS A 97 4.81 8.33 2.59
N TYR A 98 3.90 7.51 2.06
CA TYR A 98 4.25 6.26 1.36
C TYR A 98 3.89 6.18 -0.12
N LYS A 99 3.25 7.21 -0.71
CA LYS A 99 2.88 7.25 -2.14
C LYS A 99 4.05 6.94 -3.07
N ASP A 100 5.21 7.56 -2.84
CA ASP A 100 6.37 7.40 -3.72
C ASP A 100 7.06 6.04 -3.51
N VAL A 101 7.00 5.47 -2.30
CA VAL A 101 7.41 4.08 -2.05
C VAL A 101 6.54 3.09 -2.85
N ALA A 102 5.22 3.30 -2.90
CA ALA A 102 4.32 2.46 -3.68
C ALA A 102 4.51 2.63 -5.19
N LYS A 103 4.74 3.86 -5.67
CA LYS A 103 5.08 4.17 -7.07
C LYS A 103 6.39 3.50 -7.49
N ASP A 104 7.43 3.57 -6.66
CA ASP A 104 8.71 2.89 -6.89
C ASP A 104 8.56 1.36 -6.96
N ASN A 105 7.68 0.77 -6.14
CA ASN A 105 7.36 -0.64 -6.23
C ASN A 105 6.62 -0.95 -7.55
N MET A 106 5.61 -0.17 -7.93
CA MET A 106 4.89 -0.32 -9.20
C MET A 106 5.82 -0.28 -10.42
N VAL A 107 6.76 0.67 -10.47
CA VAL A 107 7.77 0.75 -11.53
C VAL A 107 8.57 -0.55 -11.65
N ARG A 108 8.96 -1.15 -10.52
CA ARG A 108 9.81 -2.36 -10.46
C ARG A 108 9.04 -3.66 -10.71
N THR A 109 7.83 -3.80 -10.17
CA THR A 109 7.12 -5.09 -10.08
C THR A 109 5.82 -5.14 -10.88
N LYS A 110 5.35 -4.02 -11.42
CA LYS A 110 4.10 -3.88 -12.20
C LYS A 110 2.81 -4.16 -11.41
N ILE A 111 2.89 -4.16 -10.08
CA ILE A 111 1.74 -4.14 -9.17
C ILE A 111 1.27 -2.68 -9.06
N PRO A 112 -0.02 -2.34 -9.24
CA PRO A 112 -0.49 -0.96 -9.14
C PRO A 112 -0.11 -0.31 -7.81
N ALA A 113 0.30 0.95 -7.85
CA ALA A 113 0.62 1.74 -6.67
C ALA A 113 -0.64 1.94 -5.80
N SER A 114 -1.81 2.08 -6.42
CA SER A 114 -3.11 2.16 -5.75
C SER A 114 -3.45 0.92 -4.95
N VAL A 115 -3.25 -0.26 -5.54
CA VAL A 115 -3.44 -1.56 -4.90
C VAL A 115 -2.46 -1.70 -3.74
N THR A 116 -1.18 -1.40 -3.96
CA THR A 116 -0.15 -1.48 -2.92
C THR A 116 -0.44 -0.56 -1.73
N LEU A 117 -0.82 0.70 -1.96
CA LEU A 117 -1.22 1.63 -0.90
C LEU A 117 -2.52 1.21 -0.21
N GLY A 118 -3.53 0.80 -0.98
CA GLY A 118 -4.82 0.39 -0.45
C GLY A 118 -4.69 -0.81 0.47
N GLN A 119 -3.92 -1.83 0.06
CA GLN A 119 -3.58 -2.96 0.92
C GLN A 119 -2.81 -2.48 2.15
N ALA A 120 -1.74 -1.70 1.99
CA ALA A 120 -0.95 -1.24 3.15
C ALA A 120 -1.80 -0.46 4.17
N ILE A 121 -2.75 0.38 3.73
CA ILE A 121 -3.66 1.10 4.61
C ILE A 121 -4.64 0.13 5.31
N LEU A 122 -5.19 -0.83 4.57
CA LEU A 122 -6.16 -1.81 5.08
C LEU A 122 -5.54 -2.79 6.08
N GLU A 123 -4.35 -3.32 5.79
CA GLU A 123 -3.65 -4.33 6.60
C GLU A 123 -2.86 -3.74 7.78
N SER A 124 -2.59 -2.44 7.81
CA SER A 124 -1.89 -1.78 8.92
C SER A 124 -2.73 -0.78 9.71
N GLY A 125 -4.00 -0.56 9.32
CA GLY A 125 -4.79 0.54 9.86
C GLY A 125 -4.04 1.86 9.69
N ALA A 126 -3.67 2.21 8.46
CA ALA A 126 -2.85 3.38 8.13
C ALA A 126 -1.60 3.53 9.03
N GLY A 127 -0.88 2.42 9.26
CA GLY A 127 0.37 2.38 10.04
C GLY A 127 0.19 2.51 11.55
N THR A 128 -1.02 2.34 12.08
CA THR A 128 -1.32 2.43 13.52
C THR A 128 -1.62 1.08 14.18
N GLY A 129 -1.76 0.02 13.38
CA GLY A 129 -1.87 -1.36 13.85
C GLY A 129 -0.62 -1.79 14.62
N PRO A 130 -0.75 -2.52 15.75
CA PRO A 130 0.37 -2.89 16.61
C PRO A 130 1.54 -3.57 15.88
N LEU A 131 1.24 -4.44 14.91
CA LEU A 131 2.24 -5.13 14.09
C LEU A 131 3.06 -4.14 13.22
N SER A 132 2.40 -3.16 12.61
CA SER A 132 3.08 -2.12 11.82
C SER A 132 3.95 -1.21 12.70
N VAL A 133 3.48 -0.86 13.90
CA VAL A 133 4.21 -0.01 14.86
C VAL A 133 5.43 -0.73 15.46
N GLN A 134 5.31 -2.01 15.82
CA GLN A 134 6.36 -2.76 16.55
C GLN A 134 7.38 -3.46 15.63
N ALA A 135 6.99 -3.73 14.39
CA ALA A 135 7.77 -4.54 13.45
C ALA A 135 7.93 -3.91 12.06
N ASN A 136 7.42 -2.69 11.81
CA ASN A 136 7.39 -2.05 10.49
C ASN A 136 6.73 -2.93 9.41
N ASN A 137 5.85 -3.86 9.80
CA ASN A 137 5.20 -4.81 8.90
C ASN A 137 3.79 -4.30 8.56
N HIS A 138 3.67 -3.66 7.40
CA HIS A 138 2.44 -2.98 6.98
C HIS A 138 1.44 -3.86 6.22
N PHE A 139 1.75 -5.15 6.02
CA PHE A 139 0.99 -6.07 5.16
C PHE A 139 0.66 -7.41 5.84
N GLY A 140 0.90 -7.55 7.15
CA GLY A 140 0.64 -8.80 7.87
C GLY A 140 1.49 -9.99 7.40
N ILE A 141 2.70 -9.76 6.87
CA ILE A 141 3.49 -10.86 6.27
C ILE A 141 4.01 -11.80 7.38
N LYS A 142 3.44 -13.01 7.43
CA LYS A 142 3.83 -14.08 8.35
C LYS A 142 5.22 -14.64 7.99
N CYS A 143 5.92 -15.20 8.97
CA CYS A 143 7.16 -15.94 8.75
C CYS A 143 6.88 -17.19 7.91
N HIS A 144 7.80 -17.53 7.04
CA HIS A 144 7.74 -18.72 6.20
C HIS A 144 9.10 -19.42 6.20
N LYS A 145 9.21 -20.62 5.63
CA LYS A 145 10.44 -21.44 5.73
C LYS A 145 11.67 -20.77 5.11
N GLU A 146 11.45 -19.85 4.17
CA GLU A 146 12.45 -19.05 3.49
C GLU A 146 12.85 -17.75 4.22
N TRP A 147 12.24 -17.43 5.37
CA TRP A 147 12.54 -16.21 6.12
C TRP A 147 13.56 -16.47 7.25
N ASP A 148 14.75 -15.91 7.09
CA ASP A 148 15.86 -15.92 8.06
C ASP A 148 16.09 -14.55 8.74
N GLY A 149 15.34 -13.52 8.33
CA GLY A 149 15.42 -12.16 8.88
C GLY A 149 14.75 -11.99 10.25
N PRO A 150 14.75 -10.76 10.80
CA PRO A 150 14.12 -10.46 12.08
C PRO A 150 12.63 -10.82 12.09
N SER A 151 12.10 -11.16 13.26
CA SER A 151 10.68 -11.49 13.44
C SER A 151 10.11 -10.95 14.75
N ILE A 152 8.80 -11.05 14.91
CA ILE A 152 8.07 -10.82 16.15
C ILE A 152 7.00 -11.93 16.31
N SER A 153 6.72 -12.34 17.54
CA SER A 153 5.53 -13.15 17.85
C SER A 153 4.34 -12.21 18.07
N TYR A 154 3.23 -12.46 17.38
CA TYR A 154 2.01 -11.65 17.51
C TYR A 154 0.78 -12.55 17.27
N THR A 155 -0.26 -12.39 18.09
CA THR A 155 -1.51 -13.15 17.96
C THR A 155 -2.49 -12.38 17.06
N ASP A 156 -2.89 -12.97 15.94
CA ASP A 156 -3.85 -12.38 14.99
C ASP A 156 -5.01 -13.34 14.70
N ASP A 157 -4.72 -14.48 14.05
CA ASP A 157 -5.67 -15.59 13.88
C ASP A 157 -5.46 -16.64 14.99
N GLU A 158 -4.20 -17.02 15.22
CA GLU A 158 -3.78 -18.07 16.16
C GLU A 158 -2.83 -17.50 17.23
N GLU A 159 -2.62 -18.24 18.34
CA GLU A 159 -1.67 -17.81 19.38
C GLU A 159 -0.22 -17.85 18.88
N ASN A 160 0.53 -16.77 19.17
CA ASN A 160 1.98 -16.68 18.96
C ASN A 160 2.43 -16.92 17.51
N GLU A 161 1.69 -16.40 16.53
CA GLU A 161 2.11 -16.46 15.14
C GLU A 161 3.38 -15.62 14.88
N CYS A 162 4.31 -16.19 14.12
CA CYS A 162 5.52 -15.48 13.73
C CYS A 162 5.22 -14.55 12.56
N PHE A 163 5.53 -13.26 12.72
CA PHE A 163 5.50 -12.25 11.66
C PHE A 163 6.88 -11.70 11.36
N ARG A 164 7.13 -11.37 10.09
CA ARG A 164 8.37 -10.73 9.64
C ARG A 164 8.51 -9.35 10.28
N LYS A 165 9.75 -8.96 10.62
CA LYS A 165 10.09 -7.65 11.19
C LYS A 165 11.15 -6.96 10.35
N TYR A 166 10.97 -5.66 10.15
CA TYR A 166 11.76 -4.83 9.25
C TYR A 166 12.37 -3.63 10.00
N GLN A 167 13.46 -3.08 9.45
CA GLN A 167 14.10 -1.87 9.98
C GLN A 167 13.33 -0.61 9.57
N ASP A 168 12.77 -0.61 8.36
CA ASP A 168 12.03 0.51 7.78
C ASP A 168 10.73 0.02 7.10
N PRO A 169 9.60 0.74 7.21
CA PRO A 169 8.35 0.39 6.54
C PRO A 169 8.49 0.02 5.05
N SER A 170 9.36 0.70 4.29
CA SER A 170 9.54 0.46 2.86
C SER A 170 10.11 -0.94 2.54
N GLU A 171 10.76 -1.61 3.50
CA GLU A 171 11.15 -3.01 3.37
C GLU A 171 9.93 -3.92 3.31
N SER A 172 8.89 -3.66 4.11
CA SER A 172 7.64 -4.43 4.05
C SER A 172 6.88 -4.22 2.74
N PHE A 173 6.95 -3.03 2.12
CA PHE A 173 6.40 -2.78 0.79
C PHE A 173 7.14 -3.56 -0.30
N ARG A 174 8.48 -3.65 -0.19
CA ARG A 174 9.31 -4.45 -1.10
C ARG A 174 9.04 -5.94 -0.93
N ASP A 175 8.95 -6.43 0.31
CA ASP A 175 8.70 -7.84 0.59
C ASP A 175 7.26 -8.26 0.24
N HIS A 176 6.26 -7.39 0.43
CA HIS A 176 4.91 -7.59 -0.12
C HIS A 176 4.92 -7.73 -1.65
N SER A 177 5.69 -6.87 -2.33
CA SER A 177 5.82 -6.95 -3.79
C SER A 177 6.55 -8.23 -4.23
N TYR A 178 7.54 -8.70 -3.46
CA TYR A 178 8.18 -10.00 -3.66
C TYR A 178 7.23 -11.18 -3.40
N PHE A 179 6.43 -11.12 -2.34
CA PHE A 179 5.40 -12.12 -2.00
C PHE A 179 4.39 -12.31 -3.14
N LEU A 180 3.94 -11.22 -3.77
CA LEU A 180 3.02 -11.29 -4.91
C LEU A 180 3.70 -11.75 -6.21
N THR A 181 4.93 -11.31 -6.49
CA THR A 181 5.65 -11.69 -7.74
C THR A 181 6.26 -13.10 -7.72
N SER A 182 6.67 -13.62 -6.56
CA SER A 182 7.35 -14.91 -6.42
C SER A 182 6.41 -16.13 -6.37
N ARG A 183 5.10 -15.94 -6.15
CA ARG A 183 4.15 -17.03 -5.91
C ARG A 183 3.27 -17.30 -7.12
N PRO A 184 3.33 -18.50 -7.76
CA PRO A 184 2.62 -18.77 -9.01
C PRO A 184 1.11 -18.50 -8.98
N ARG A 185 0.44 -18.63 -7.82
CA ARG A 185 -0.99 -18.34 -7.65
C ARG A 185 -1.39 -16.90 -7.99
N TYR A 186 -0.45 -15.95 -7.89
CA TYR A 186 -0.69 -14.55 -8.25
C TYR A 186 -0.27 -14.21 -9.69
N SER A 187 0.37 -15.13 -10.43
CA SER A 187 0.82 -14.85 -11.80
C SER A 187 -0.28 -14.35 -12.77
N PRO A 188 -1.57 -14.74 -12.66
CA PRO A 188 -2.62 -14.21 -13.53
C PRO A 188 -2.88 -12.70 -13.34
N LEU A 189 -2.59 -12.12 -12.17
CA LEU A 189 -2.81 -10.68 -11.94
C LEU A 189 -1.90 -9.82 -12.82
N PHE A 190 -0.70 -10.30 -13.14
CA PHE A 190 0.27 -9.58 -13.98
C PHE A 190 -0.09 -9.59 -15.48
N GLN A 191 -1.23 -10.19 -15.85
CA GLN A 191 -1.85 -10.09 -17.18
C GLN A 191 -2.93 -9.00 -17.23
N LEU A 192 -3.32 -8.42 -16.08
CA LEU A 192 -4.30 -7.34 -15.98
C LEU A 192 -3.67 -5.98 -16.30
N GLY A 193 -4.50 -4.97 -16.55
CA GLY A 193 -4.06 -3.58 -16.64
C GLY A 193 -3.38 -3.12 -15.35
N GLN A 194 -2.29 -2.35 -15.47
CA GLN A 194 -1.59 -1.76 -14.32
C GLN A 194 -2.35 -0.57 -13.68
N ASP A 195 -3.47 -0.20 -14.29
CA ASP A 195 -4.46 0.79 -13.85
C ASP A 195 -5.83 0.17 -13.48
N ASP A 196 -6.02 -1.14 -13.68
CA ASP A 196 -7.28 -1.85 -13.36
C ASP A 196 -7.27 -2.38 -11.91
N TYR A 197 -7.24 -1.45 -10.95
CA TYR A 197 -7.24 -1.77 -9.53
C TYR A 197 -8.44 -2.64 -9.09
N ALA A 198 -9.56 -2.57 -9.81
CA ALA A 198 -10.77 -3.34 -9.52
C ALA A 198 -10.64 -4.81 -9.94
N ALA A 199 -10.05 -5.11 -11.10
CA ALA A 199 -9.69 -6.47 -11.47
C ALA A 199 -8.58 -7.02 -10.56
N TRP A 200 -7.58 -6.21 -10.19
CA TRP A 200 -6.54 -6.62 -9.24
C TRP A 200 -7.12 -7.00 -7.87
N ALA A 201 -8.03 -6.19 -7.30
CA ALA A 201 -8.66 -6.48 -6.01
C ALA A 201 -9.44 -7.82 -6.01
N LYS A 202 -10.17 -8.11 -7.10
CA LYS A 202 -10.87 -9.38 -7.31
C LYS A 202 -9.88 -10.54 -7.53
N GLY A 203 -8.82 -10.32 -8.31
CA GLY A 203 -7.76 -11.28 -8.57
C GLY A 203 -7.01 -11.69 -7.30
N LEU A 204 -6.70 -10.73 -6.42
CA LEU A 204 -6.04 -10.97 -5.13
C LEU A 204 -6.89 -11.88 -4.25
N LYS A 205 -8.20 -11.61 -4.18
CA LYS A 205 -9.16 -12.46 -3.45
C LYS A 205 -9.23 -13.87 -4.03
N ASN A 206 -9.39 -13.99 -5.35
CA ASN A 206 -9.49 -15.29 -6.04
C ASN A 206 -8.19 -16.11 -5.94
N ALA A 207 -7.03 -15.46 -5.88
CA ALA A 207 -5.72 -16.08 -5.67
C ALA A 207 -5.42 -16.40 -4.19
N GLY A 208 -6.37 -16.19 -3.27
CA GLY A 208 -6.24 -16.52 -1.85
C GLY A 208 -5.31 -15.58 -1.07
N TYR A 209 -5.35 -14.28 -1.35
CA TYR A 209 -4.72 -13.27 -0.49
C TYR A 209 -5.45 -13.11 0.85
N ALA A 210 -6.78 -13.01 0.83
CA ALA A 210 -7.60 -12.79 2.02
C ALA A 210 -8.80 -13.75 2.11
N THR A 211 -9.20 -14.09 3.35
CA THR A 211 -10.36 -14.95 3.65
C THR A 211 -11.69 -14.18 3.66
N ASP A 212 -11.68 -12.87 4.01
CA ASP A 212 -12.87 -12.00 3.97
C ASP A 212 -13.50 -11.96 2.56
N PRO A 213 -14.79 -12.33 2.39
CA PRO A 213 -15.47 -12.26 1.09
C PRO A 213 -15.62 -10.81 0.58
N LYS A 214 -15.67 -9.81 1.46
CA LYS A 214 -15.80 -8.37 1.13
C LYS A 214 -14.45 -7.68 0.86
N TYR A 215 -13.37 -8.45 0.79
CA TYR A 215 -12.02 -7.89 0.58
C TYR A 215 -11.90 -7.04 -0.70
N PRO A 216 -12.41 -7.47 -1.88
CA PRO A 216 -12.35 -6.66 -3.08
C PRO A 216 -13.08 -5.33 -2.91
N GLU A 217 -14.28 -5.34 -2.33
CA GLU A 217 -15.12 -4.15 -2.13
C GLU A 217 -14.48 -3.18 -1.15
N LYS A 218 -13.88 -3.68 -0.06
CA LYS A 218 -13.12 -2.87 0.91
C LYS A 218 -11.93 -2.18 0.24
N LEU A 219 -11.14 -2.91 -0.54
CA LEU A 219 -9.96 -2.39 -1.23
C LEU A 219 -10.34 -1.38 -2.33
N ILE A 220 -11.33 -1.70 -3.17
CA ILE A 220 -11.87 -0.83 -4.21
C ILE A 220 -12.41 0.48 -3.60
N ALA A 221 -13.27 0.38 -2.59
CA ALA A 221 -13.87 1.56 -1.95
C ALA A 221 -12.83 2.44 -1.24
N LEU A 222 -11.70 1.87 -0.82
CA LEU A 222 -10.58 2.61 -0.23
C LEU A 222 -9.75 3.33 -1.31
N ILE A 223 -9.43 2.64 -2.40
CA ILE A 223 -8.73 3.21 -3.57
C ILE A 223 -9.52 4.36 -4.17
N GLU A 224 -10.84 4.21 -4.33
CA GLU A 224 -11.72 5.24 -4.87
C GLU A 224 -11.87 6.43 -3.91
N ARG A 225 -12.10 6.17 -2.61
CA ARG A 225 -12.26 7.21 -1.59
C ARG A 225 -11.07 8.15 -1.48
N TYR A 226 -9.86 7.60 -1.58
CA TYR A 226 -8.61 8.35 -1.47
C TYR A 226 -7.94 8.62 -2.83
N GLN A 227 -8.63 8.32 -3.94
CA GLN A 227 -8.16 8.50 -5.32
C GLN A 227 -6.76 7.92 -5.57
N LEU A 228 -6.46 6.74 -5.01
CA LEU A 228 -5.11 6.17 -5.04
C LEU A 228 -4.66 5.81 -6.47
N SER A 229 -5.59 5.59 -7.40
CA SER A 229 -5.33 5.33 -8.82
C SER A 229 -4.71 6.52 -9.57
N LYS A 230 -4.68 7.73 -8.98
CA LYS A 230 -3.88 8.84 -9.54
C LYS A 230 -2.38 8.51 -9.55
N TYR A 231 -1.90 7.73 -8.59
CA TYR A 231 -0.50 7.31 -8.54
C TYR A 231 -0.17 6.26 -9.60
N ASP A 232 -1.14 5.44 -10.01
CA ASP A 232 -0.98 4.55 -11.16
C ASP A 232 -0.87 5.36 -12.45
N ALA A 233 -1.75 6.37 -12.62
CA ALA A 233 -1.73 7.27 -13.76
C ALA A 233 -0.42 8.08 -13.86
N GLU A 234 0.09 8.60 -12.74
CA GLU A 234 1.42 9.24 -12.64
C GLU A 234 2.55 8.31 -13.13
N VAL A 235 2.59 7.06 -12.67
CA VAL A 235 3.63 6.08 -13.06
C VAL A 235 3.51 5.66 -14.52
N LEU A 236 2.29 5.57 -15.05
CA LEU A 236 2.01 5.20 -16.43
C LEU A 236 2.10 6.38 -17.42
N GLY A 237 2.33 7.61 -16.94
CA GLY A 237 2.33 8.81 -17.78
C GLY A 237 0.98 9.13 -18.42
N LYS A 238 -0.13 8.68 -17.80
CA LYS A 238 -1.50 8.88 -18.29
C LYS A 238 -2.17 10.05 -17.56
N PRO A 239 -3.13 10.76 -18.18
CA PRO A 239 -3.98 11.69 -17.44
C PRO A 239 -4.80 10.90 -16.41
N PHE A 240 -4.82 11.37 -15.15
CA PHE A 240 -5.69 10.79 -14.14
C PHE A 240 -7.15 11.09 -14.48
N VAL A 241 -7.93 10.02 -14.68
CA VAL A 241 -9.40 10.09 -14.73
C VAL A 241 -9.91 9.56 -13.40
N ALA A 242 -10.52 10.43 -12.60
CA ALA A 242 -11.19 9.99 -11.39
C ALA A 242 -12.27 8.95 -11.76
N PRO A 243 -12.34 7.80 -11.06
CA PRO A 243 -13.29 6.74 -11.41
C PRO A 243 -14.70 7.30 -11.35
N VAL A 244 -15.33 7.44 -12.51
CA VAL A 244 -16.69 7.93 -12.65
C VAL A 244 -17.59 6.90 -11.96
N THR A 245 -18.17 7.27 -10.83
CA THR A 245 -19.17 6.42 -10.20
C THR A 245 -20.37 6.32 -11.13
N ILE A 246 -20.50 5.19 -11.84
CA ILE A 246 -21.58 4.95 -12.80
C ILE A 246 -22.89 4.71 -12.03
N THR A 247 -23.47 5.80 -11.52
CA THR A 247 -24.90 5.94 -11.26
C THR A 247 -25.53 6.59 -12.48
N LYS A 248 -25.60 5.85 -13.61
CA LYS A 248 -26.34 6.29 -14.79
C LYS A 248 -27.84 6.23 -14.50
N LYS A 249 -28.35 7.27 -13.84
CA LYS A 249 -29.71 7.74 -13.97
C LYS A 249 -29.61 9.26 -14.10
N GLU A 250 -29.84 9.77 -15.29
CA GLU A 250 -29.93 11.21 -15.52
C GLU A 250 -31.08 11.74 -14.66
N ILE A 251 -30.75 12.64 -13.75
CA ILE A 251 -31.73 13.44 -13.02
C ILE A 251 -31.48 14.87 -13.46
N VAL A 252 -32.44 15.44 -14.18
CA VAL A 252 -32.45 16.87 -14.48
C VAL A 252 -32.64 17.59 -13.14
N TYR A 253 -31.58 18.20 -12.62
CA TYR A 253 -31.68 19.06 -11.44
C TYR A 253 -32.05 20.47 -11.90
N ASN A 254 -33.22 20.92 -11.46
CA ASN A 254 -33.54 22.34 -11.45
C ASN A 254 -32.63 23.06 -10.44
N ASP A 255 -32.32 24.31 -10.73
CA ASP A 255 -31.26 25.13 -10.12
C ASP A 255 -31.64 25.69 -8.73
N ASP A 256 -32.21 24.84 -7.87
CA ASP A 256 -32.50 25.16 -6.47
C ASP A 256 -31.25 24.89 -5.63
N VAL A 257 -30.58 25.98 -5.22
CA VAL A 257 -29.34 25.97 -4.41
C VAL A 257 -29.60 25.30 -3.06
N SER A 258 -29.40 23.98 -3.00
CA SER A 258 -29.59 23.22 -1.77
C SER A 258 -28.32 23.29 -0.92
N THR A 259 -28.46 23.77 0.31
CA THR A 259 -27.37 23.81 1.30
C THR A 259 -27.47 22.65 2.28
N TYR A 260 -26.34 22.30 2.89
CA TYR A 260 -26.24 21.24 3.88
C TYR A 260 -25.38 21.70 5.06
N THR A 261 -25.88 21.50 6.27
CA THR A 261 -25.13 21.76 7.50
C THR A 261 -24.28 20.54 7.85
N VAL A 262 -22.96 20.71 7.88
CA VAL A 262 -21.97 19.69 8.29
C VAL A 262 -22.28 19.21 9.70
N VAL A 263 -22.50 17.90 9.88
CA VAL A 263 -22.68 17.27 11.20
C VAL A 263 -21.43 16.49 11.63
N LYS A 264 -21.41 16.07 12.89
CA LYS A 264 -20.26 15.36 13.48
C LYS A 264 -20.01 14.04 12.72
N GLY A 265 -18.79 13.88 12.20
CA GLY A 265 -18.39 12.71 11.42
C GLY A 265 -18.47 12.89 9.91
N ASP A 266 -19.01 14.01 9.42
CA ASP A 266 -18.94 14.33 7.99
C ASP A 266 -17.51 14.65 7.53
N THR A 267 -17.31 14.44 6.23
CA THR A 267 -16.12 14.73 5.44
C THR A 267 -16.59 15.22 4.07
N LEU A 268 -15.75 15.94 3.31
CA LEU A 268 -16.13 16.34 1.94
C LEU A 268 -16.55 15.13 1.11
N TYR A 269 -15.90 13.97 1.28
CA TYR A 269 -16.25 12.74 0.57
C TYR A 269 -17.62 12.17 1.00
N SER A 270 -17.94 12.11 2.29
CA SER A 270 -19.24 11.58 2.74
C SER A 270 -20.40 12.48 2.29
N ILE A 271 -20.17 13.78 2.25
CA ILE A 271 -21.13 14.78 1.75
C ILE A 271 -21.25 14.66 0.22
N SER A 272 -20.13 14.68 -0.51
CA SER A 272 -20.15 14.61 -1.97
C SER A 272 -20.83 13.33 -2.45
N LYS A 273 -20.59 12.20 -1.75
CA LYS A 273 -21.29 10.93 -2.02
C LYS A 273 -22.78 10.97 -1.67
N ARG A 274 -23.19 11.67 -0.61
CA ARG A 274 -24.60 11.85 -0.22
C ARG A 274 -25.39 12.65 -1.26
N PHE A 275 -24.79 13.71 -1.79
CA PHE A 275 -25.44 14.63 -2.73
C PHE A 275 -25.13 14.36 -4.21
N ASN A 276 -24.35 13.31 -4.50
CA ASN A 276 -23.93 12.89 -5.85
C ASN A 276 -23.21 14.00 -6.64
N ILE A 277 -22.31 14.70 -5.95
CA ILE A 277 -21.39 15.69 -6.52
C ILE A 277 -19.95 15.22 -6.30
N THR A 278 -18.98 15.79 -7.02
CA THR A 278 -17.56 15.47 -6.76
C THR A 278 -17.01 16.27 -5.57
N VAL A 279 -15.93 15.80 -4.94
CA VAL A 279 -15.25 16.56 -3.87
C VAL A 279 -14.73 17.90 -4.39
N GLU A 280 -14.15 17.93 -5.59
CA GLU A 280 -13.63 19.18 -6.17
C GLU A 280 -14.74 20.13 -6.60
N GLU A 281 -15.89 19.62 -7.07
CA GLU A 281 -17.06 20.45 -7.33
C GLU A 281 -17.66 21.02 -6.03
N LEU A 282 -17.77 20.20 -4.97
CA LEU A 282 -18.19 20.64 -3.64
C LEU A 282 -17.24 21.74 -3.11
N LYS A 283 -15.93 21.55 -3.23
CA LYS A 283 -14.92 22.57 -2.87
C LYS A 283 -15.07 23.84 -3.69
N LYS A 284 -15.20 23.72 -5.02
CA LYS A 284 -15.38 24.84 -5.95
C LYS A 284 -16.65 25.64 -5.66
N LYS A 285 -17.79 24.97 -5.43
CA LYS A 285 -19.06 25.62 -5.03
C LYS A 285 -18.95 26.38 -3.71
N ASN A 286 -18.02 26.01 -2.83
CA ASN A 286 -17.84 26.59 -1.50
C ASN A 286 -16.53 27.38 -1.32
N ASN A 287 -15.81 27.68 -2.42
CA ASN A 287 -14.51 28.36 -2.42
C ASN A 287 -13.45 27.75 -1.48
N MET A 288 -13.50 26.43 -1.27
CA MET A 288 -12.60 25.72 -0.37
C MET A 288 -11.29 25.33 -1.07
N THR A 289 -10.16 25.72 -0.51
CA THR A 289 -8.82 25.34 -1.01
C THR A 289 -8.38 23.99 -0.46
N ASP A 290 -8.67 23.71 0.81
CA ASP A 290 -8.31 22.48 1.51
C ASP A 290 -9.50 21.51 1.68
N ASN A 291 -9.37 20.54 2.58
CA ASN A 291 -10.41 19.55 2.88
C ASN A 291 -11.04 19.75 4.28
N THR A 292 -10.83 20.90 4.90
CA THR A 292 -11.24 21.19 6.28
C THR A 292 -12.73 21.52 6.33
N LEU A 293 -13.48 20.83 7.19
CA LEU A 293 -14.89 21.11 7.45
C LEU A 293 -15.10 21.42 8.93
N SER A 294 -15.81 22.51 9.20
CA SER A 294 -16.21 22.89 10.57
C SER A 294 -17.58 22.30 10.91
N LEU A 295 -17.75 21.82 12.13
CA LEU A 295 -19.05 21.36 12.63
C LEU A 295 -20.05 22.53 12.61
N GLY A 296 -21.21 22.33 11.99
CA GLY A 296 -22.22 23.39 11.81
C GLY A 296 -21.97 24.32 10.61
N GLN A 297 -20.90 24.12 9.84
CA GLN A 297 -20.68 24.85 8.59
C GLN A 297 -21.81 24.51 7.59
N SER A 298 -22.45 25.54 7.04
CA SER A 298 -23.34 25.36 5.89
C SER A 298 -22.51 25.37 4.60
N ILE A 299 -22.77 24.41 3.72
CA ILE A 299 -22.13 24.29 2.41
C ILE A 299 -23.15 24.03 1.30
N ILE A 300 -22.90 24.59 0.12
CA ILE A 300 -23.68 24.39 -1.10
C ILE A 300 -23.41 22.98 -1.63
N VAL A 301 -24.47 22.18 -1.82
CA VAL A 301 -24.39 20.77 -2.24
C VAL A 301 -25.21 20.44 -3.50
N LYS A 302 -25.95 21.41 -4.04
CA LYS A 302 -26.43 21.43 -5.43
C LYS A 302 -26.25 22.85 -5.94
#